data_AF-A0A6L9UA82-F1
#
_entry.id   AF-A0A6L9UA82-F1
#
_cell.length_a   1.000
_cell.length_b   1.000
_cell.length_c   1.000
_cell.angle_alpha   90.00
_cell.angle_beta   90.00
_cell.angle_gamma   90.00
#
_symmetry.space_group_name_H-M   'P 1'
#
loop_
_entity.id
_entity.type
_entity.pdbx_description
1 polymer ?
#
loop_
_entity_poly.entity_id
_entity_poly.type
_entity_poly.pdbx_seq_one_letter_code
_entity_poly.pdbx_strand_id
1 'polypeptide(L)'
;MSNPHLQSIIKLFESLRYRHDLYGVFSDWCECAAISLSNAIDLNTREKREQRYMDIVKRYERHELEVFPQILGEVVMALETAPQDILGSTFHALELHNKARGQFFTPYELCRLMAQLQVSGKEPEAIIKERGFLTAHEPAVGAGATVIALAEALMDAGVNYQQHLHVVAVDVDPRAVHMSYVQFSLMHIPAHVIVGDTLRMTFSEDWYTPAHIMGGWSRKLRSAQLKAPTVVDAPPLETPDIEAEPPAKIGLPLFDFGL
;
A
#
# COMPACT_ATOMS: atom_id res chain seq x y z
N MET A 1 -24.26 1.32 -5.23
CA MET A 1 -24.92 0.92 -3.97
C MET A 1 -23.96 1.25 -2.83
N SER A 2 -24.42 1.87 -1.75
CA SER A 2 -23.54 2.21 -0.61
C SER A 2 -23.04 0.93 0.05
N ASN A 3 -21.72 0.76 0.20
CA ASN A 3 -21.15 -0.39 0.91
C ASN A 3 -21.57 -0.28 2.41
N PRO A 4 -22.37 -1.21 2.94
CA PRO A 4 -22.89 -1.11 4.30
C PRO A 4 -21.77 -1.15 5.36
N HIS A 5 -20.72 -1.94 5.12
CA HIS A 5 -19.56 -2.03 6.01
C HIS A 5 -18.77 -0.71 6.02
N LEU A 6 -18.62 -0.04 4.88
CA LEU A 6 -18.03 1.30 4.83
C LEU A 6 -18.81 2.28 5.73
N GLN A 7 -20.14 2.26 5.67
CA GLN A 7 -20.98 3.13 6.50
C GLN A 7 -20.86 2.80 7.99
N SER A 8 -20.77 1.51 8.36
CA SER A 8 -20.51 1.08 9.73
C SER A 8 -19.15 1.57 10.23
N ILE A 9 -18.09 1.39 9.43
CA ILE A 9 -16.73 1.86 9.74
C ILE A 9 -16.72 3.37 10.00
N ILE A 10 -17.33 4.15 9.10
CA ILE A 10 -17.42 5.61 9.25
C ILE A 10 -18.11 5.95 10.57
N LYS A 11 -19.28 5.36 10.86
CA LYS A 11 -20.01 5.63 12.11
C LYS A 11 -19.21 5.28 13.37
N LEU A 12 -18.45 4.19 13.34
CA LEU A 12 -17.60 3.79 14.45
C LEU A 12 -16.49 4.82 14.69
N PHE A 13 -15.80 5.28 13.63
CA PHE A 13 -14.84 6.38 13.77
C PHE A 13 -15.48 7.67 14.27
N GLU A 14 -16.63 8.06 13.69
CA GLU A 14 -17.38 9.26 14.09
C GLU A 14 -17.76 9.27 15.58
N SER A 15 -18.02 8.10 16.16
CA SER A 15 -18.33 7.98 17.60
C SER A 15 -17.18 8.46 18.50
N LEU A 16 -15.94 8.46 17.99
CA LEU A 16 -14.73 8.89 18.71
C LEU A 16 -14.41 10.38 18.50
N ARG A 17 -15.10 11.08 17.58
CA ARG A 17 -14.82 12.48 17.19
C ARG A 17 -14.92 13.49 18.34
N TYR A 18 -15.75 13.21 19.35
CA TYR A 18 -16.00 14.17 20.44
C TYR A 18 -14.79 14.38 21.35
N ARG A 19 -13.90 13.39 21.48
CA ARG A 19 -12.75 13.41 22.40
C ARG A 19 -11.41 13.45 21.68
N HIS A 20 -11.36 12.96 20.46
CA HIS A 20 -10.13 12.80 19.70
C HIS A 20 -10.28 13.35 18.28
N ASP A 21 -9.17 13.75 17.68
CA ASP A 21 -9.17 14.11 16.27
C ASP A 21 -9.20 12.83 15.41
N LEU A 22 -10.12 12.76 14.45
CA LEU A 22 -10.30 11.53 13.66
C LEU A 22 -9.08 11.14 12.83
N TYR A 23 -8.21 12.09 12.49
CA TYR A 23 -7.00 11.80 11.73
C TYR A 23 -6.01 11.01 12.59
N GLY A 24 -5.80 11.43 13.83
CA GLY A 24 -5.02 10.72 14.85
C GLY A 24 -5.62 9.37 15.18
N VAL A 25 -6.93 9.30 15.44
CA VAL A 25 -7.63 8.04 15.74
C VAL A 25 -7.51 7.04 14.60
N PHE A 26 -7.71 7.48 13.35
CA PHE A 26 -7.58 6.62 12.18
C PHE A 26 -6.14 6.11 12.03
N SER A 27 -5.14 6.98 12.20
CA SER A 27 -3.73 6.60 12.16
C SER A 27 -3.38 5.57 13.24
N ASP A 28 -3.81 5.82 14.47
CA ASP A 28 -3.62 4.95 15.62
C ASP A 28 -4.30 3.59 15.42
N TRP A 29 -5.52 3.59 14.90
CA TRP A 29 -6.25 2.38 14.59
C TRP A 29 -5.54 1.55 13.51
N CYS A 30 -5.08 2.17 12.41
CA CYS A 30 -4.34 1.47 11.37
C CYS A 30 -3.05 0.84 11.92
N GLU A 31 -2.30 1.60 12.72
CA GLU A 31 -1.06 1.11 13.34
C GLU A 31 -1.35 -0.04 14.33
N CYS A 32 -2.34 0.10 15.21
CA CYS A 32 -2.75 -0.95 16.13
C CYS A 32 -3.22 -2.23 15.40
N ALA A 33 -4.00 -2.10 14.33
CA ALA A 33 -4.44 -3.22 13.51
C ALA A 33 -3.26 -3.91 12.81
N ALA A 34 -2.36 -3.14 12.21
CA ALA A 34 -1.16 -3.67 11.57
C ALA A 34 -0.26 -4.41 12.56
N ILE A 35 -0.02 -3.82 13.75
CA ILE A 35 0.74 -4.47 14.82
C ILE A 35 0.08 -5.78 15.26
N SER A 36 -1.23 -5.78 15.48
CA SER A 36 -1.96 -6.97 15.95
C SER A 36 -1.81 -8.14 14.98
N LEU A 37 -1.93 -7.86 13.67
CA LEU A 37 -1.76 -8.86 12.61
C LEU A 37 -0.29 -9.32 12.51
N SER A 38 0.66 -8.39 12.60
CA SER A 38 2.08 -8.69 12.52
C SER A 38 2.55 -9.53 13.71
N ASN A 39 2.15 -9.19 14.93
CA ASN A 39 2.64 -9.84 16.16
C ASN A 39 2.23 -11.32 16.26
N ALA A 40 1.23 -11.74 15.48
CA ALA A 40 0.81 -13.13 15.36
C ALA A 40 1.84 -14.01 14.63
N ILE A 41 2.72 -13.44 13.81
CA ILE A 41 3.58 -14.20 12.88
C ILE A 41 5.05 -13.72 12.82
N ASP A 42 5.31 -12.40 12.95
CA ASP A 42 6.65 -11.82 12.93
C ASP A 42 7.20 -11.66 14.35
N LEU A 43 7.88 -12.70 14.84
CA LEU A 43 8.42 -12.72 16.19
C LEU A 43 9.65 -11.81 16.38
N ASN A 44 10.34 -11.43 15.30
CA ASN A 44 11.58 -10.65 15.39
C ASN A 44 11.32 -9.20 15.80
N THR A 45 10.20 -8.63 15.35
CA THR A 45 9.81 -7.25 15.62
C THR A 45 8.72 -7.13 16.70
N ARG A 46 8.18 -8.28 17.15
CA ARG A 46 7.03 -8.38 18.05
C ARG A 46 7.16 -7.53 19.30
N GLU A 47 8.28 -7.60 20.03
CA GLU A 47 8.43 -6.86 21.30
C GLU A 47 8.38 -5.35 21.08
N LYS A 48 9.11 -4.83 20.08
CA LYS A 48 9.10 -3.41 19.73
C LYS A 48 7.71 -2.95 19.29
N ARG A 49 7.03 -3.75 18.45
CA ARG A 49 5.67 -3.46 17.97
C ARG A 49 4.66 -3.52 19.12
N GLU A 50 4.73 -4.50 20.01
CA GLU A 50 3.87 -4.63 21.18
C GLU A 50 4.02 -3.42 22.11
N GLN A 51 5.24 -2.96 22.38
CA GLN A 51 5.46 -1.75 23.16
C GLN A 51 4.81 -0.53 22.51
N ARG A 52 4.95 -0.39 21.18
CA ARG A 52 4.31 0.69 20.42
C ARG A 52 2.78 0.61 20.48
N TYR A 53 2.20 -0.57 20.35
CA TYR A 53 0.77 -0.80 20.55
C TYR A 53 0.32 -0.35 21.95
N MET A 54 1.07 -0.74 22.98
CA MET A 54 0.78 -0.34 24.36
C MET A 54 0.87 1.16 24.59
N ASP A 55 1.75 1.86 23.87
CA ASP A 55 1.88 3.32 23.94
C ASP A 55 0.75 4.07 23.21
N ILE A 56 0.13 3.43 22.22
CA ILE A 56 -1.10 3.94 21.58
C ILE A 56 -2.30 3.76 22.49
N VAL A 57 -2.56 2.54 22.95
CA VAL A 57 -3.78 2.23 23.72
C VAL A 57 -3.88 2.99 25.04
N LYS A 58 -2.75 3.36 25.67
CA LYS A 58 -2.74 4.21 26.88
C LYS A 58 -3.38 5.59 26.70
N ARG A 59 -3.54 6.06 25.46
CA ARG A 59 -4.15 7.36 25.15
C ARG A 59 -5.68 7.34 25.14
N TYR A 60 -6.28 6.15 25.19
CA TYR A 60 -7.71 5.95 25.02
C TYR A 60 -8.33 5.39 26.29
N GLU A 61 -9.58 5.76 26.57
CA GLU A 61 -10.39 5.10 27.58
C GLU A 61 -10.84 3.71 27.11
N ARG A 62 -11.16 2.84 28.06
CA ARG A 62 -11.57 1.46 27.77
C ARG A 62 -12.72 1.38 26.76
N HIS A 63 -13.76 2.21 26.93
CA HIS A 63 -14.93 2.21 26.06
C HIS A 63 -14.60 2.70 24.63
N GLU A 64 -13.57 3.53 24.48
CA GLU A 64 -13.07 3.98 23.16
C GLU A 64 -12.27 2.85 22.49
N LEU A 65 -11.44 2.13 23.25
CA LEU A 65 -10.68 0.97 22.76
C LEU A 65 -11.59 -0.20 22.34
N GLU A 66 -12.76 -0.36 22.95
CA GLU A 66 -13.74 -1.37 22.56
C GLU A 66 -14.28 -1.14 21.13
N VAL A 67 -14.13 0.07 20.56
CA VAL A 67 -14.51 0.40 19.18
C VAL A 67 -13.48 -0.14 18.16
N PHE A 68 -12.19 -0.21 18.51
CA PHE A 68 -11.12 -0.63 17.60
C PHE A 68 -11.32 -2.03 16.99
N PRO A 69 -11.62 -3.09 17.77
CA PRO A 69 -11.88 -4.41 17.21
C PRO A 69 -13.19 -4.47 16.42
N GLN A 70 -14.18 -3.62 16.72
CA GLN A 70 -15.42 -3.54 15.93
C GLN A 70 -15.12 -3.00 14.52
N ILE A 71 -14.29 -1.96 14.41
CA ILE A 71 -13.85 -1.43 13.11
C ILE A 71 -13.10 -2.52 12.33
N LEU A 72 -12.19 -3.26 12.98
CA LEU A 72 -11.49 -4.36 12.32
C LEU A 72 -12.46 -5.45 11.83
N GLY A 73 -13.49 -5.77 12.62
CA GLY A 73 -14.54 -6.69 12.21
C GLY A 73 -15.24 -6.25 10.92
N GLU A 74 -15.65 -4.97 10.84
CA GLU A 74 -16.30 -4.43 9.63
C GLU A 74 -15.34 -4.40 8.42
N VAL A 75 -14.06 -4.14 8.63
CA VAL A 75 -13.04 -4.19 7.57
C VAL A 75 -12.89 -5.61 7.02
N VAL A 76 -12.83 -6.62 7.89
CA VAL A 76 -12.80 -8.03 7.48
C VAL A 76 -14.06 -8.36 6.66
N MET A 77 -15.25 -8.02 7.18
CA MET A 77 -16.51 -8.29 6.47
C MET A 77 -16.60 -7.60 5.11
N ALA A 78 -16.08 -6.38 4.98
CA ALA A 78 -15.99 -5.68 3.71
C ALA A 78 -15.11 -6.44 2.69
N LEU A 79 -13.94 -6.91 3.12
CA LEU A 79 -12.98 -7.62 2.25
C LEU A 79 -13.43 -9.03 1.89
N GLU A 80 -14.25 -9.69 2.73
CA GLU A 80 -14.90 -10.97 2.40
C GLU A 80 -15.92 -10.85 1.27
N THR A 81 -16.50 -9.67 1.05
CA THR A 81 -17.48 -9.46 -0.03
C THR A 81 -16.80 -9.42 -1.39
N ALA A 82 -15.71 -8.67 -1.51
CA ALA A 82 -14.90 -8.54 -2.71
C ALA A 82 -13.57 -7.82 -2.37
N PRO A 83 -12.50 -8.04 -3.16
CA PRO A 83 -11.32 -7.18 -3.13
C PRO A 83 -11.72 -5.72 -3.38
N GLN A 84 -11.34 -4.84 -2.45
CA GLN A 84 -11.61 -3.41 -2.55
C GLN A 84 -10.69 -2.61 -1.63
N ASP A 85 -10.44 -1.35 -1.96
CA ASP A 85 -9.74 -0.41 -1.07
C ASP A 85 -10.71 0.19 -0.05
N ILE A 86 -11.08 -0.59 0.97
CA ILE A 86 -12.01 -0.17 2.02
C ILE A 86 -11.40 0.90 2.92
N LEU A 87 -10.09 0.83 3.20
CA LEU A 87 -9.42 1.79 4.07
C LEU A 87 -9.17 3.13 3.37
N GLY A 88 -8.80 3.12 2.09
CA GLY A 88 -8.73 4.35 1.29
C GLY A 88 -10.09 5.00 1.11
N SER A 89 -11.14 4.20 0.87
CA SER A 89 -12.54 4.69 0.81
C SER A 89 -12.97 5.32 2.13
N THR A 90 -12.64 4.70 3.27
CA THR A 90 -12.92 5.24 4.61
C THR A 90 -12.17 6.55 4.84
N PHE A 91 -10.88 6.58 4.50
CA PHE A 91 -10.04 7.77 4.66
C PHE A 91 -10.55 8.96 3.85
N HIS A 92 -11.02 8.70 2.62
CA HIS A 92 -11.65 9.71 1.78
C HIS A 92 -12.99 10.18 2.36
N ALA A 93 -13.87 9.26 2.75
CA ALA A 93 -15.21 9.56 3.26
C ALA A 93 -15.20 10.33 4.59
N LEU A 94 -14.19 10.11 5.43
CA LEU A 94 -13.95 10.87 6.66
C LEU A 94 -13.27 12.24 6.40
N GLU A 95 -13.03 12.60 5.13
CA GLU A 95 -12.36 13.84 4.69
C GLU A 95 -10.96 14.05 5.29
N LEU A 96 -10.27 12.96 5.64
CA LEU A 96 -8.97 13.00 6.32
C LEU A 96 -7.83 13.46 5.40
N HIS A 97 -8.04 13.39 4.09
CA HIS A 97 -7.09 13.85 3.06
C HIS A 97 -6.78 15.34 3.15
N ASN A 98 -7.71 16.17 3.64
CA ASN A 98 -7.51 17.60 3.84
C ASN A 98 -6.37 17.90 4.84
N LYS A 99 -6.12 17.00 5.79
CA LYS A 99 -5.00 17.08 6.74
C LYS A 99 -3.75 16.35 6.25
N ALA A 100 -3.88 15.45 5.29
CA ALA A 100 -2.83 14.57 4.77
C ALA A 100 -1.87 15.24 3.78
N ARG A 101 -1.64 16.56 3.90
CA ARG A 101 -0.70 17.34 3.08
C ARG A 101 -0.89 17.17 1.55
N GLY A 102 -2.13 17.00 1.08
CA GLY A 102 -2.43 16.89 -0.35
C GLY A 102 -2.16 15.51 -0.96
N GLN A 103 -2.18 14.44 -0.17
CA GLN A 103 -2.25 13.08 -0.72
C GLN A 103 -3.58 12.87 -1.47
N PHE A 104 -3.49 12.62 -2.77
CA PHE A 104 -4.61 12.20 -3.60
C PHE A 104 -4.45 10.73 -3.93
N PHE A 105 -5.42 9.91 -3.52
CA PHE A 105 -5.42 8.50 -3.87
C PHE A 105 -5.99 8.31 -5.28
N THR A 106 -5.39 7.39 -6.02
CA THR A 106 -5.88 6.98 -7.33
C THR A 106 -7.28 6.37 -7.19
N PRO A 107 -8.30 6.88 -7.91
CA PRO A 107 -9.64 6.29 -7.88
C PRO A 107 -9.60 4.80 -8.26
N TYR A 108 -10.33 3.97 -7.51
CA TYR A 108 -10.23 2.51 -7.63
C TYR A 108 -10.53 1.99 -9.04
N GLU A 109 -11.50 2.59 -9.75
CA GLU A 109 -11.83 2.18 -11.13
C GLU A 109 -10.67 2.41 -12.12
N LEU A 110 -9.83 3.43 -11.88
CA LEU A 110 -8.64 3.65 -12.70
C LEU A 110 -7.57 2.59 -12.40
N CYS A 111 -7.39 2.24 -11.12
CA CYS A 111 -6.52 1.13 -10.72
C CYS A 111 -6.97 -0.19 -11.38
N ARG A 112 -8.27 -0.50 -11.39
CA ARG A 112 -8.84 -1.69 -12.04
C ARG A 112 -8.58 -1.71 -13.54
N LEU A 113 -8.85 -0.60 -14.23
CA LEU A 113 -8.56 -0.48 -15.67
C LEU A 113 -7.08 -0.75 -15.97
N MET A 114 -6.17 -0.11 -15.23
CA MET A 114 -4.73 -0.31 -15.41
C MET A 114 -4.30 -1.75 -15.14
N ALA A 115 -4.81 -2.36 -14.07
CA ALA A 115 -4.53 -3.74 -13.72
C ALA A 115 -4.99 -4.72 -14.81
N GLN A 116 -6.21 -4.56 -15.32
CA GLN A 116 -6.76 -5.40 -16.38
C GLN A 116 -5.93 -5.32 -17.67
N LEU A 117 -5.54 -4.10 -18.07
CA LEU A 117 -4.65 -3.91 -19.23
C LEU A 117 -3.30 -4.61 -19.03
N GLN A 118 -2.72 -4.49 -17.82
CA GLN A 118 -1.43 -5.09 -17.52
C GLN A 118 -1.47 -6.62 -17.47
N VAL A 119 -2.51 -7.21 -16.88
CA VAL A 119 -2.70 -8.67 -16.83
C VAL A 119 -2.94 -9.22 -18.23
N SER A 120 -3.81 -8.58 -19.01
CA SER A 120 -4.13 -9.01 -20.39
C SER A 120 -2.93 -8.97 -21.33
N GLY A 121 -1.99 -8.04 -21.12
CA GLY A 121 -0.83 -7.85 -21.98
C GLY A 121 0.40 -8.70 -21.64
N LYS A 122 0.42 -9.43 -20.51
CA LYS A 122 1.64 -10.08 -19.98
C LYS A 122 1.59 -11.60 -19.87
N GLU A 123 0.51 -12.26 -20.29
CA GLU A 123 0.34 -13.73 -20.22
C GLU A 123 0.84 -14.32 -18.87
N PRO A 124 0.18 -13.99 -17.75
CA PRO A 124 0.67 -14.33 -16.41
C PRO A 124 0.97 -15.83 -16.24
N GLU A 125 0.22 -16.72 -16.92
CA GLU A 125 0.41 -18.17 -16.89
C GLU A 125 1.79 -18.59 -17.41
N ALA A 126 2.28 -17.95 -18.47
CA ALA A 126 3.59 -18.25 -19.04
C ALA A 126 4.71 -17.88 -18.06
N ILE A 127 4.62 -16.70 -17.44
CA ILE A 127 5.58 -16.24 -16.44
C ILE A 127 5.55 -17.15 -15.21
N ILE A 128 4.35 -17.54 -14.75
CA ILE A 128 4.20 -18.46 -13.61
C ILE A 128 4.76 -19.84 -13.95
N LYS A 129 4.58 -20.35 -15.16
CA LYS A 129 5.16 -21.64 -15.57
C LYS A 129 6.69 -21.62 -15.57
N GLU A 130 7.30 -20.52 -15.97
CA GLU A 130 8.75 -20.37 -16.03
C GLU A 130 9.37 -20.07 -14.64
N ARG A 131 8.81 -19.11 -13.91
CA ARG A 131 9.41 -18.56 -12.67
C ARG A 131 8.72 -19.02 -11.39
N GLY A 132 7.53 -19.58 -11.49
CA GLY A 132 6.68 -20.02 -10.37
C GLY A 132 5.73 -18.95 -9.84
N PHE A 133 6.03 -17.66 -10.07
CA PHE A 133 5.27 -16.53 -9.55
C PHE A 133 5.55 -15.24 -10.35
N LEU A 134 4.65 -14.27 -10.18
CA LEU A 134 4.70 -12.89 -10.60
C LEU A 134 5.25 -12.02 -9.46
N THR A 135 5.94 -10.95 -9.82
CA THR A 135 6.38 -9.90 -8.90
C THR A 135 5.81 -8.56 -9.31
N ALA A 136 5.33 -7.78 -8.35
CA ALA A 136 4.89 -6.41 -8.55
C ALA A 136 5.62 -5.45 -7.60
N HIS A 137 5.90 -4.24 -8.07
CA HIS A 137 6.51 -3.18 -7.29
C HIS A 137 5.62 -1.95 -7.35
N GLU A 138 5.27 -1.40 -6.19
CA GLU A 138 4.48 -0.19 -6.06
C GLU A 138 5.22 0.85 -5.20
N PRO A 139 5.85 1.87 -5.80
CA PRO A 139 6.74 2.80 -5.10
C PRO A 139 6.05 3.89 -4.27
N ALA A 140 4.73 4.06 -4.42
CA ALA A 140 3.90 5.01 -3.68
C ALA A 140 2.52 4.38 -3.43
N VAL A 141 2.50 3.36 -2.57
CA VAL A 141 1.37 2.41 -2.46
C VAL A 141 0.09 3.02 -1.94
N GLY A 142 0.16 4.12 -1.19
CA GLY A 142 -1.01 4.71 -0.56
C GLY A 142 -1.75 3.68 0.30
N ALA A 143 -3.08 3.66 0.23
CA ALA A 143 -3.88 2.65 0.90
C ALA A 143 -3.78 1.24 0.27
N GLY A 144 -3.18 1.10 -0.92
CA GLY A 144 -3.00 -0.19 -1.59
C GLY A 144 -3.84 -0.40 -2.84
N ALA A 145 -4.72 0.54 -3.21
CA ALA A 145 -5.69 0.42 -4.32
C ALA A 145 -5.14 -0.26 -5.59
N THR A 146 -3.97 0.16 -6.08
CA THR A 146 -3.34 -0.41 -7.29
C THR A 146 -3.00 -1.89 -7.13
N VAL A 147 -2.46 -2.29 -5.99
CA VAL A 147 -2.10 -3.69 -5.71
C VAL A 147 -3.34 -4.54 -5.51
N ILE A 148 -4.38 -4.00 -4.85
CA ILE A 148 -5.66 -4.68 -4.67
C ILE A 148 -6.32 -4.94 -6.03
N ALA A 149 -6.35 -3.92 -6.90
CA ALA A 149 -6.85 -4.05 -8.26
C ALA A 149 -6.06 -5.06 -9.10
N LEU A 150 -4.73 -5.14 -8.92
CA LEU A 150 -3.91 -6.18 -9.56
C LEU A 150 -4.29 -7.58 -9.07
N ALA A 151 -4.50 -7.76 -7.77
CA ALA A 151 -4.95 -9.03 -7.21
C ALA A 151 -6.34 -9.43 -7.73
N GLU A 152 -7.28 -8.48 -7.82
CA GLU A 152 -8.61 -8.67 -8.43
C GLU A 152 -8.47 -9.10 -9.90
N ALA A 153 -7.69 -8.37 -10.71
CA ALA A 153 -7.52 -8.68 -12.13
C ALA A 153 -6.86 -10.06 -12.37
N LEU A 154 -5.92 -10.48 -11.52
CA LEU A 154 -5.35 -11.83 -11.57
C LEU A 154 -6.39 -12.89 -11.20
N MET A 155 -7.19 -12.63 -10.17
CA MET A 155 -8.28 -13.53 -9.78
C MET A 155 -9.29 -13.72 -10.92
N ASP A 156 -9.71 -12.62 -11.56
CA ASP A 156 -10.62 -12.63 -12.71
C ASP A 156 -10.04 -13.41 -13.91
N ALA A 157 -8.71 -13.36 -14.08
CA ALA A 157 -8.00 -14.15 -15.08
C ALA A 157 -7.80 -15.64 -14.68
N GLY A 158 -8.31 -16.07 -13.52
CA GLY A 158 -8.17 -17.44 -13.03
C GLY A 158 -6.80 -17.75 -12.38
N VAL A 159 -5.99 -16.73 -12.11
CA VAL A 159 -4.70 -16.85 -11.43
C VAL A 159 -4.88 -16.63 -9.93
N ASN A 160 -4.48 -17.61 -9.13
CA ASN A 160 -4.47 -17.47 -7.67
C ASN A 160 -3.31 -16.56 -7.22
N TYR A 161 -3.60 -15.25 -7.05
CA TYR A 161 -2.60 -14.28 -6.60
C TYR A 161 -1.98 -14.64 -5.24
N GLN A 162 -2.72 -15.29 -4.34
CA GLN A 162 -2.22 -15.63 -3.00
C GLN A 162 -1.02 -16.58 -3.05
N GLN A 163 -0.93 -17.40 -4.10
CA GLN A 163 0.14 -18.35 -4.32
C GLN A 163 1.18 -17.86 -5.33
N HIS A 164 0.76 -17.05 -6.29
CA HIS A 164 1.54 -16.71 -7.47
C HIS A 164 1.90 -15.22 -7.60
N LEU A 165 1.53 -14.35 -6.66
CA LEU A 165 1.94 -12.95 -6.66
C LEU A 165 2.79 -12.66 -5.41
N HIS A 166 3.91 -11.96 -5.60
CA HIS A 166 4.59 -11.27 -4.52
C HIS A 166 4.72 -9.77 -4.82
N VAL A 167 4.50 -8.95 -3.80
CA VAL A 167 4.48 -7.49 -3.91
C VAL A 167 5.56 -6.87 -3.03
N VAL A 168 6.28 -5.90 -3.58
CA VAL A 168 7.06 -4.93 -2.81
C VAL A 168 6.37 -3.58 -2.93
N ALA A 169 5.97 -3.02 -1.80
CA ALA A 169 5.22 -1.78 -1.75
C ALA A 169 5.94 -0.78 -0.84
N VAL A 170 6.01 0.48 -1.25
CA VAL A 170 6.68 1.55 -0.49
C VAL A 170 5.75 2.73 -0.36
N ASP A 171 5.71 3.36 0.81
CA ASP A 171 5.16 4.70 0.96
C ASP A 171 5.99 5.53 1.94
N VAL A 172 6.02 6.84 1.72
CA VAL A 172 6.68 7.79 2.63
C VAL A 172 5.84 8.03 3.89
N ASP A 173 4.52 7.81 3.82
CA ASP A 173 3.61 7.96 4.94
C ASP A 173 3.38 6.62 5.67
N PRO A 174 3.80 6.49 6.94
CA PRO A 174 3.55 5.28 7.73
C PRO A 174 2.08 4.87 7.80
N ARG A 175 1.14 5.82 7.76
CA ARG A 175 -0.29 5.52 7.74
C ARG A 175 -0.69 4.77 6.46
N ALA A 176 -0.16 5.19 5.31
CA ALA A 176 -0.38 4.52 4.04
C ALA A 176 0.18 3.09 4.06
N VAL A 177 1.38 2.92 4.62
CA VAL A 177 1.96 1.60 4.86
C VAL A 177 1.08 0.73 5.75
N HIS A 178 0.56 1.25 6.87
CA HIS A 178 -0.33 0.47 7.73
C HIS A 178 -1.68 0.14 7.07
N MET A 179 -2.27 1.08 6.33
CA MET A 179 -3.51 0.82 5.56
C MET A 179 -3.30 -0.32 4.55
N SER A 180 -2.29 -0.20 3.69
CA SER A 180 -1.99 -1.22 2.69
C SER A 180 -1.59 -2.55 3.33
N TYR A 181 -0.79 -2.54 4.40
CA TYR A 181 -0.41 -3.74 5.15
C TYR A 181 -1.62 -4.50 5.70
N VAL A 182 -2.57 -3.81 6.34
CA VAL A 182 -3.77 -4.44 6.89
C VAL A 182 -4.58 -5.08 5.77
N GLN A 183 -4.85 -4.35 4.68
CA GLN A 183 -5.63 -4.87 3.57
C GLN A 183 -4.95 -6.08 2.92
N PHE A 184 -3.64 -5.99 2.61
CA PHE A 184 -2.87 -7.09 2.02
C PHE A 184 -2.84 -8.32 2.94
N SER A 185 -2.69 -8.12 4.24
CA SER A 185 -2.68 -9.21 5.22
C SER A 185 -4.01 -9.95 5.25
N LEU A 186 -5.14 -9.21 5.28
CA LEU A 186 -6.48 -9.79 5.33
C LEU A 186 -6.87 -10.50 4.02
N MET A 187 -6.42 -9.99 2.86
CA MET A 187 -6.64 -10.63 1.56
C MET A 187 -5.61 -11.75 1.25
N HIS A 188 -4.69 -12.04 2.17
CA HIS A 188 -3.62 -13.02 1.98
C HIS A 188 -2.71 -12.70 0.76
N ILE A 189 -2.46 -11.42 0.48
CA ILE A 189 -1.51 -10.99 -0.56
C ILE A 189 -0.09 -11.10 0.02
N PRO A 190 0.81 -11.93 -0.54
CA PRO A 190 2.20 -11.97 -0.10
C PRO A 190 2.92 -10.66 -0.45
N ALA A 191 3.16 -9.83 0.56
CA ALA A 191 3.81 -8.53 0.39
C ALA A 191 4.88 -8.22 1.43
N HIS A 192 5.86 -7.41 1.00
CA HIS A 192 6.79 -6.64 1.82
C HIS A 192 6.43 -5.16 1.63
N VAL A 193 5.85 -4.55 2.66
CA VAL A 193 5.43 -3.15 2.66
C VAL A 193 6.45 -2.35 3.47
N ILE A 194 6.87 -1.19 2.95
CA ILE A 194 8.04 -0.47 3.46
C ILE A 194 7.66 0.98 3.72
N VAL A 195 8.00 1.48 4.91
CA VAL A 195 8.04 2.93 5.14
C VAL A 195 9.35 3.47 4.57
N GLY A 196 9.26 4.36 3.58
CA GLY A 196 10.45 4.93 2.97
C GLY A 196 10.17 5.94 1.85
N ASP A 197 11.21 6.66 1.47
CA ASP A 197 11.22 7.58 0.35
C ASP A 197 11.91 6.91 -0.85
N THR A 198 11.11 6.50 -1.83
CA THR A 198 11.60 5.84 -3.05
C THR A 198 12.49 6.77 -3.88
N LEU A 199 12.25 8.08 -3.88
CA LEU A 199 13.07 9.03 -4.64
C LEU A 199 14.46 9.21 -4.01
N ARG A 200 14.53 9.17 -2.67
CA ARG A 200 15.79 9.26 -1.93
C ARG A 200 16.46 7.91 -1.68
N MET A 201 15.79 6.81 -1.99
CA MET A 201 16.23 5.45 -1.67
C MET A 201 16.54 5.25 -0.18
N THR A 202 15.71 5.86 0.68
CA THR A 202 15.85 5.76 2.14
C THR A 202 14.65 5.03 2.73
N PHE A 203 14.90 3.91 3.41
CA PHE A 203 13.87 3.04 3.97
C PHE A 203 14.06 2.92 5.49
N SER A 204 12.97 2.99 6.24
CA SER A 204 13.01 3.05 7.71
C SER A 204 12.33 1.90 8.42
N GLU A 205 11.28 1.30 7.84
CA GLU A 205 10.54 0.21 8.48
C GLU A 205 10.07 -0.84 7.48
N ASP A 206 10.16 -2.11 7.88
CA ASP A 206 9.77 -3.27 7.09
C ASP A 206 8.53 -3.96 7.68
N TRP A 207 7.52 -4.16 6.86
CA TRP A 207 6.27 -4.83 7.20
C TRP A 207 6.03 -6.02 6.28
N TYR A 208 6.31 -7.23 6.79
CA TYR A 208 6.06 -8.48 6.07
C TYR A 208 4.67 -9.00 6.41
N THR A 209 3.83 -9.17 5.39
CA THR A 209 2.49 -9.74 5.57
C THR A 209 2.57 -11.19 6.08
N PRO A 210 1.53 -11.70 6.76
CA PRO A 210 1.49 -13.10 7.16
C PRO A 210 1.69 -14.07 5.99
N ALA A 211 1.08 -13.78 4.84
CA ALA A 211 1.25 -14.55 3.61
C ALA A 211 2.71 -14.57 3.11
N HIS A 212 3.46 -13.46 3.26
CA HIS A 212 4.90 -13.43 2.95
C HIS A 212 5.69 -14.41 3.84
N ILE A 213 5.47 -14.35 5.15
CA ILE A 213 6.23 -15.14 6.12
C ILE A 213 5.86 -16.63 6.02
N MET A 214 4.56 -16.95 6.08
CA MET A 214 4.06 -18.32 6.01
C MET A 214 4.40 -18.99 4.66
N GLY A 215 4.35 -18.21 3.58
CA GLY A 215 4.68 -18.67 2.23
C GLY A 215 6.18 -18.83 1.95
N GLY A 216 7.05 -18.51 2.92
CA GLY A 216 8.50 -18.61 2.78
C GLY A 216 9.07 -17.71 1.68
N TRP A 217 8.44 -16.56 1.43
CA TRP A 217 8.70 -15.76 0.24
C TRP A 217 10.10 -15.18 0.20
N SER A 218 10.70 -14.83 1.33
CA SER A 218 12.09 -14.35 1.37
C SER A 218 13.07 -15.38 0.77
N ARG A 219 12.81 -16.68 0.94
CA ARG A 219 13.61 -17.76 0.32
C ARG A 219 13.30 -17.90 -1.16
N LYS A 220 12.03 -17.86 -1.56
CA LYS A 220 11.59 -17.94 -2.97
C LYS A 220 12.22 -16.83 -3.80
N LEU A 221 12.14 -15.60 -3.32
CA LEU A 221 12.69 -14.41 -3.98
C LEU A 221 14.22 -14.49 -4.11
N ARG A 222 14.92 -14.84 -3.03
CA ARG A 222 16.38 -15.04 -3.06
C ARG A 222 16.80 -16.10 -4.06
N SER A 223 16.08 -17.23 -4.10
CA SER A 223 16.37 -18.30 -5.07
C SER A 223 16.11 -17.85 -6.51
N ALA A 224 15.10 -17.04 -6.76
CA ALA A 224 14.82 -16.52 -8.09
C ALA A 224 15.90 -15.53 -8.54
N GLN A 225 16.36 -14.65 -7.64
CA GLN A 225 17.40 -13.67 -7.92
C GLN A 225 18.76 -14.32 -8.22
N LEU A 226 19.10 -15.43 -7.56
CA LEU A 226 20.31 -16.21 -7.86
C LEU A 226 20.24 -16.96 -9.20
N LYS A 227 19.04 -17.24 -9.72
CA LYS A 227 18.83 -17.90 -11.01
C LYS A 227 18.73 -16.91 -12.17
N ALA A 228 18.45 -15.63 -11.89
CA ALA A 228 18.44 -14.60 -12.91
C ALA A 228 19.88 -14.40 -13.43
N PRO A 229 20.10 -14.31 -14.76
CA PRO A 229 21.40 -13.93 -15.28
C PRO A 229 21.79 -12.58 -14.67
N THR A 230 23.02 -12.47 -14.17
CA THR A 230 23.60 -11.20 -13.71
C THR A 230 23.40 -10.16 -14.81
N VAL A 231 22.59 -9.15 -14.53
CA VAL A 231 22.51 -7.95 -15.35
C VAL A 231 23.91 -7.36 -15.31
N VAL A 232 24.63 -7.48 -16.43
CA VAL A 232 25.87 -6.73 -16.63
C VAL A 232 25.44 -5.27 -16.62
N ASP A 233 26.00 -4.47 -15.71
CA ASP A 233 25.71 -3.04 -15.66
C ASP A 233 25.78 -2.46 -17.07
N ALA A 234 24.74 -1.72 -17.47
CA ALA A 234 24.80 -0.97 -18.71
C ALA A 234 26.06 -0.11 -18.66
N PRO A 235 26.88 -0.09 -19.71
CA PRO A 235 28.04 0.80 -19.75
C PRO A 235 27.56 2.23 -19.45
N PRO A 236 28.34 3.03 -18.71
CA PRO A 236 27.98 4.40 -18.39
C PRO A 236 27.52 5.11 -19.67
N LEU A 237 26.35 5.74 -19.62
CA LEU A 237 25.90 6.62 -20.68
C LEU A 237 27.00 7.68 -20.87
N GLU A 238 27.72 7.61 -21.99
CA GLU A 238 28.60 8.70 -22.42
C GLU A 238 27.70 9.92 -22.63
N THR A 239 27.76 10.86 -21.69
CA THR A 239 27.16 12.17 -21.87
C THR A 239 27.93 12.85 -23.00
N PRO A 240 27.30 13.22 -24.13
CA PRO A 240 27.98 14.02 -25.13
C PRO A 240 28.39 15.35 -24.48
N ASP A 241 29.64 15.76 -24.70
CA ASP A 241 30.13 17.09 -24.33
C ASP A 241 29.29 18.14 -25.08
N ILE A 242 28.27 18.66 -24.41
CA ILE A 242 27.56 19.85 -24.89
C ILE A 242 28.41 21.03 -24.41
N GLU A 243 29.22 21.59 -25.31
CA GLU A 243 29.77 22.94 -25.10
C GLU A 243 28.60 23.89 -24.85
N ALA A 244 28.51 24.41 -23.64
CA ALA A 244 27.47 25.35 -23.25
C ALA A 244 27.67 26.67 -23.99
N GLU A 245 26.94 26.89 -25.08
CA GLU A 245 26.75 28.24 -25.60
C GLU A 245 25.99 29.09 -24.56
N PRO A 246 26.47 30.31 -24.25
CA PRO A 246 25.81 31.15 -23.27
C PRO A 246 24.41 31.54 -23.76
N PRO A 247 23.40 31.59 -22.86
CA PRO A 247 22.02 31.84 -23.27
C PRO A 247 21.88 33.22 -23.89
N ALA A 248 21.33 33.25 -25.11
CA ALA A 248 20.92 34.49 -25.77
C ALA A 248 19.87 35.20 -24.90
N LYS A 249 20.17 36.43 -24.46
CA LYS A 249 19.20 37.30 -23.77
C LYS A 249 18.10 37.69 -24.76
N ILE A 250 16.99 36.96 -24.75
CA ILE A 250 15.76 37.39 -25.42
C ILE A 250 14.76 37.69 -24.32
N GLY A 251 14.71 38.97 -23.94
CA GLY A 251 13.59 39.49 -23.17
C GLY A 251 12.37 39.61 -24.09
N LEU A 252 11.26 39.00 -23.71
CA LEU A 252 9.95 39.28 -24.29
C LEU A 252 8.92 39.45 -23.16
N PRO A 253 7.98 40.41 -23.32
CA PRO A 253 7.24 41.00 -22.22
C PRO A 253 6.01 40.19 -21.80
N LEU A 254 5.53 40.58 -20.62
CA LEU A 254 4.39 40.07 -19.87
C LEU A 254 3.06 40.45 -20.57
N PHE A 255 2.33 39.45 -21.10
CA PHE A 255 0.94 39.44 -21.62
C PHE A 255 0.56 40.31 -22.84
N ASP A 256 -0.08 39.68 -23.84
CA ASP A 256 -1.13 40.30 -24.68
C ASP A 256 -2.14 39.23 -25.18
N PHE A 257 -3.44 39.51 -25.06
CA PHE A 257 -4.56 38.69 -25.53
C PHE A 257 -5.14 39.32 -26.79
N GLY A 258 -5.45 38.54 -27.84
CA GLY A 258 -6.37 39.03 -28.88
C GLY A 258 -6.24 38.39 -30.27
N LEU A 259 -6.83 37.20 -30.43
CA LEU A 259 -7.92 36.90 -31.39
C LEU A 259 -8.45 35.49 -31.12
#